data_AF-A0A2E8IWU6-F1
#
_entry.id   AF-A0A2E8IWU6-F1
#
_cell.length_a   1.000
_cell.length_b   1.000
_cell.length_c   1.000
_cell.angle_alpha   90.00
_cell.angle_beta   90.00
_cell.angle_gamma   90.00
#
_symmetry.space_group_name_H-M   'P 1'
#
loop_
_entity.id
_entity.type
_entity.pdbx_description
1 polymer ?
#
loop_
_entity_poly.entity_id
_entity_poly.type
_entity_poly.pdbx_seq_one_letter_code
_entity_poly.pdbx_strand_id
1 'polypeptide(L)' 'MYIFSLALSTFLLAISLPIFLVFAIGSSVAAIWGLNLPWSTLIQISFQALAKHVLIAVPLFIFAGMA' A
#
# COMPACT_ATOMS: atom_id res chain seq x y z
N MET A 1 4.80 10.40 -26.69
CA MET A 1 4.74 9.06 -26.04
C MET A 1 4.86 9.17 -24.52
N TYR A 2 5.87 9.86 -23.96
CA TYR A 2 6.01 10.03 -22.50
C TYR A 2 4.82 10.70 -21.79
N ILE A 3 4.29 11.80 -22.34
CA ILE A 3 3.14 12.52 -21.75
C ILE A 3 1.89 11.62 -21.70
N PHE A 4 1.70 10.79 -22.72
CA PHE A 4 0.59 9.83 -22.77
C PHE A 4 0.75 8.75 -21.69
N SER A 5 1.95 8.16 -21.55
CA SER A 5 2.22 7.18 -20.50
C SER A 5 2.05 7.76 -19.09
N LEU A 6 2.45 9.01 -18.88
CA LEU A 6 2.34 9.70 -17.59
C LEU A 6 0.87 10.03 -17.25
N ALA A 7 0.09 10.48 -18.23
CA ALA A 7 -1.35 10.71 -18.04
C ALA A 7 -2.10 9.39 -17.74
N LEU A 8 -1.80 8.33 -18.49
CA LEU A 8 -2.40 7.01 -18.29
C LEU A 8 -2.06 6.43 -16.90
N SER A 9 -0.79 6.48 -16.48
CA SER A 9 -0.38 5.98 -15.18
C SER A 9 -1.00 6.77 -14.03
N THR A 10 -1.09 8.09 -14.15
CA THR A 10 -1.72 8.95 -13.14
C THR A 10 -3.23 8.66 -13.03
N PHE A 11 -3.90 8.45 -14.17
CA PHE A 11 -5.32 8.09 -14.21
C PHE A 11 -5.58 6.72 -13.55
N LEU A 12 -4.77 5.71 -13.89
CA LEU A 12 -4.84 4.38 -13.28
C LEU A 12 -4.59 4.43 -11.77
N LEU A 13 -3.61 5.24 -11.32
CA LEU A 13 -3.32 5.46 -9.91
C LEU A 13 -4.51 6.09 -9.18
N ALA A 14 -5.14 7.10 -9.79
CA ALA A 14 -6.29 7.79 -9.23
C ALA A 14 -7.51 6.87 -9.05
N ILE A 15 -7.72 5.88 -9.93
CA ILE A 15 -8.79 4.88 -9.79
C ILE A 15 -8.46 3.84 -8.72
N SER A 16 -7.18 3.50 -8.58
CA SER A 16 -6.74 2.49 -7.60
C SER A 16 -6.80 3.00 -6.16
N LEU A 17 -6.56 4.30 -5.93
CA LEU A 17 -6.54 4.93 -4.60
C LEU A 17 -7.85 4.78 -3.81
N PRO A 18 -9.04 5.05 -4.39
CA PRO A 18 -10.33 4.85 -3.73
C PRO A 18 -10.56 3.41 -3.27
N ILE A 19 -10.19 2.43 -4.10
CA ILE A 19 -10.36 1.01 -3.78
C ILE A 19 -9.52 0.65 -2.55
N PHE A 20 -8.27 1.12 -2.51
CA PHE A 20 -7.40 0.92 -1.35
C PHE A 20 -7.92 1.61 -0.09
N LEU A 21 -8.49 2.82 -0.20
CA LEU A 21 -9.06 3.54 0.94
C LEU A 21 -10.27 2.82 1.53
N VAL A 22 -11.22 2.39 0.70
CA VAL A 22 -12.41 1.66 1.14
C VAL A 22 -12.01 0.34 1.81
N PHE A 23 -11.05 -0.38 1.22
CA PHE A 23 -10.55 -1.62 1.77
C PHE A 23 -9.81 -1.43 3.10
N ALA A 24 -8.97 -0.39 3.21
CA ALA A 24 -8.22 -0.09 4.43
C ALA A 24 -9.15 0.28 5.59
N ILE A 25 -10.17 1.11 5.33
CA ILE A 25 -11.14 1.50 6.36
C ILE A 25 -12.02 0.31 6.75
N GLY A 26 -12.56 -0.44 5.77
CA GLY A 26 -13.41 -1.59 6.03
C GLY A 26 -12.69 -2.71 6.79
N SER A 27 -11.44 -3.02 6.43
CA SER A 27 -10.65 -4.04 7.13
C SER A 27 -10.27 -3.62 8.56
N SER A 28 -9.92 -2.34 8.76
CA SER A 28 -9.62 -1.80 10.11
C SER A 28 -10.85 -1.86 11.02
N VAL A 29 -12.02 -1.48 10.48
CA VAL A 29 -13.30 -1.56 11.19
C VAL A 29 -13.66 -3.00 11.56
N ALA A 30 -13.51 -3.95 10.62
CA ALA A 30 -13.76 -5.36 10.87
C ALA A 30 -12.81 -5.95 11.93
N ALA A 31 -11.55 -5.52 11.95
CA ALA A 31 -10.58 -5.99 12.94
C ALA A 31 -10.83 -5.45 14.35
N ILE A 32 -11.26 -4.18 14.47
CA ILE A 32 -11.55 -3.55 15.76
C ILE A 32 -12.91 -4.02 16.30
N TRP A 33 -13.97 -3.91 15.50
CA TRP A 33 -15.34 -4.21 15.97
C TRP A 33 -15.73 -5.68 15.77
N GLY A 34 -15.26 -6.34 14.72
CA GLY A 34 -15.59 -7.74 14.45
C GLY A 34 -14.73 -8.73 15.25
N LEU A 35 -13.44 -8.42 15.45
CA LEU A 35 -12.49 -9.33 16.12
C LEU A 35 -12.00 -8.83 17.49
N ASN A 36 -12.41 -7.63 17.94
CA ASN A 36 -11.98 -7.02 19.21
C ASN A 36 -10.44 -7.00 19.40
N LEU A 37 -9.70 -6.84 18.31
CA LEU A 37 -8.24 -6.79 18.39
C LEU A 37 -7.79 -5.46 19.01
N PRO A 38 -6.83 -5.48 19.96
CA PRO A 38 -6.30 -4.25 20.53
C PRO A 38 -5.50 -3.47 19.48
N TRP A 39 -5.53 -2.15 19.62
CA TRP A 39 -4.89 -1.21 18.69
C TRP A 39 -3.39 -1.46 18.51
N SER A 40 -2.71 -1.96 19.55
CA SER A 40 -1.29 -2.34 19.50
C SER A 40 -1.03 -3.44 18.46
N THR A 41 -1.92 -4.43 18.36
CA THR A 41 -1.81 -5.54 17.40
C THR A 41 -2.03 -5.04 15.97
N LEU A 42 -2.97 -4.11 15.75
CA LEU A 42 -3.22 -3.53 14.42
C LEU A 42 -2.04 -2.71 13.91
N ILE A 43 -1.43 -1.92 14.79
CA ILE A 43 -0.22 -1.14 14.47
C ILE A 43 0.93 -2.09 14.16
N GLN A 44 1.14 -3.12 14.98
CA GLN A 44 2.20 -4.10 14.78
C GLN A 44 2.07 -4.85 13.43
N ILE A 45 0.86 -5.32 13.08
CA ILE A 45 0.62 -6.01 11.81
C ILE A 45 0.80 -5.04 10.63
N SER A 46 0.35 -3.79 10.77
CA SER A 46 0.53 -2.76 9.75
C SER A 46 2.01 -2.50 9.49
N PHE A 47 2.82 -2.27 10.52
CA PHE A 47 4.27 -2.09 10.38
C PHE A 47 4.96 -3.30 9.78
N GLN A 48 4.54 -4.51 10.16
CA GLN A 48 5.12 -5.75 9.64
C GLN A 48 4.75 -5.99 8.17
N ALA A 49 3.58 -5.51 7.72
CA ALA A 49 3.19 -5.53 6.31
C ALA A 49 3.97 -4.50 5.48
N LEU A 50 4.17 -3.28 5.99
CA LEU A 50 4.92 -2.23 5.28
C LEU A 50 6.41 -2.56 5.19
N ALA A 51 7.01 -3.08 6.26
CA ALA A 51 8.43 -3.43 6.29
C ALA A 51 8.81 -4.43 5.18
N LYS A 52 7.95 -5.40 4.85
CA LYS A 52 8.21 -6.37 3.78
C LYS A 52 8.28 -5.72 2.40
N HIS A 53 7.37 -4.78 2.12
CA HIS A 53 7.36 -4.09 0.83
C HIS A 53 8.52 -3.09 0.72
N VAL A 54 8.85 -2.38 1.81
CA VAL A 54 9.98 -1.45 1.87
C VAL A 54 11.32 -2.18 1.74
N LEU A 55 11.48 -3.32 2.43
CA LEU A 55 12.69 -4.15 2.34
C LEU A 55 12.93 -4.74 0.95
N ILE A 56 11.87 -4.93 0.15
CA ILE A 56 11.98 -5.39 -1.25
C ILE A 56 12.19 -4.21 -2.20
N ALA A 57 11.54 -3.07 -1.96
CA ALA A 57 11.62 -1.88 -2.81
C ALA A 57 13.02 -1.25 -2.83
N VAL A 58 13.73 -1.22 -1.70
CA VAL A 58 15.07 -0.61 -1.62
C VAL A 58 16.10 -1.34 -2.50
N PRO A 59 16.26 -2.69 -2.43
CA PRO A 59 17.12 -3.41 -3.36
C PRO A 59 16.67 -3.29 -4.81
N LEU A 60 15.36 -3.37 -5.08
CA LEU A 60 14.86 -3.25 -6.46
C LEU A 60 15.17 -1.88 -7.07
N PHE A 61 15.07 -0.81 -6.28
CA PHE A 61 15.44 0.55 -6.68
C PHE A 61 16.95 0.66 -6.97
N ILE A 62 17.78 0.08 -6.11
CA ILE A 62 19.24 0.04 -6.29
C ILE A 62 19.60 -0.77 -7.54
N PHE A 63 19.02 -1.96 -7.73
CA PHE A 63 19.30 -2.81 -8.89
C PHE A 63 18.73 -2.26 -10.20
N ALA A 64 17.59 -1.57 -10.18
CA ALA A 64 17.03 -0.92 -11.37
C ALA A 64 17.83 0.33 -11.79
N GLY A 65 18.50 1.00 -10.85
CA GLY A 65 19.36 2.16 -11.13
C GLY A 65 20.79 1.81 -11.57
N MET A 66 21.17 0.53 -11.55
CA MET A 66 22.48 0.04 -12.02
C MET A 66 22.51 -0.34 -13.51
N ALA A 67 21.45 -0.05 -14.27
CA ALA A 67 21.34 -0.31 -15.72
C ALA A 67 21.76 0.88 -16.58
#